data_AF-A0A3D2MCJ4-F1
#
_entry.id   AF-A0A3D2MCJ4-F1
#
_cell.length_a   1.000
_cell.length_b   1.000
_cell.length_c   1.000
_cell.angle_alpha   90.00
_cell.angle_beta   90.00
_cell.angle_gamma   90.00
#
_symmetry.space_group_name_H-M   'P 1'
#
loop_
_entity.id
_entity.type
_entity.pdbx_description
1 polymer ?
#
loop_
_entity_poly.entity_id
_entity_poly.type
_entity_poly.pdbx_seq_one_letter_code
_entity_poly.pdbx_strand_id
1 'polypeptide(L)'
;GLADQLRVDIEPDRVYVFTPDGHAIDLPKGATPLDFAYRVHTEIGHNCRGAKIDGRIVPLNYSLQTGEQVEIITSKHGSPSRDWLNPNLGYITTSRSRAKIVHWFKLQARDQNVAAGKALLERELGRLDLPPVDFDKLAEKANLKTAEDMFAALGAGDLRLAQLVNHAQQLVEPDGHAADQLELIPRRPTSTKPGKRGDVQIQGVGNLLTQMAGCCQPLPGDPIVGYITLGRGVSIHRQDCASVLQLAGREPERIIQVSWGPIPEKTYPVDIII
;
A
#
# COMPACT_ATOMS: atom_id res chain seq x y z
N GLY A 1 15.64 -37.17 -1.12
CA GLY A 1 16.60 -36.51 -0.19
C GLY A 1 16.56 -35.00 -0.39
N LEU A 2 17.31 -34.20 0.38
CA LEU A 2 17.34 -32.72 0.22
C LEU A 2 17.68 -32.28 -1.23
N ALA A 3 18.36 -33.15 -1.99
CA ALA A 3 18.66 -32.97 -3.42
C ALA A 3 17.45 -33.10 -4.36
N ASP A 4 16.36 -33.77 -3.97
CA ASP A 4 15.13 -33.86 -4.78
C ASP A 4 14.23 -32.63 -4.57
N GLN A 5 14.30 -32.00 -3.39
CA GLN A 5 13.55 -30.77 -3.10
C GLN A 5 14.18 -29.54 -3.78
N LEU A 6 15.52 -29.50 -3.90
CA LEU A 6 16.24 -28.47 -4.66
C LEU A 6 16.11 -28.60 -6.19
N ARG A 7 15.55 -29.71 -6.70
CA ARG A 7 15.24 -29.86 -8.13
C ARG A 7 13.88 -29.29 -8.51
N VAL A 8 13.01 -29.00 -7.54
CA VAL A 8 11.66 -28.48 -7.78
C VAL A 8 11.63 -26.94 -7.91
N ASP A 9 12.61 -26.24 -7.32
CA ASP A 9 12.68 -24.77 -7.34
C ASP A 9 13.46 -24.17 -8.54
N ILE A 10 13.83 -25.01 -9.52
CA ILE A 10 14.45 -24.56 -10.78
C ILE A 10 13.71 -25.17 -11.97
N GLU A 11 12.38 -25.21 -11.91
CA GLU A 11 11.61 -25.29 -13.15
C GLU A 11 11.71 -23.91 -13.82
N PRO A 12 12.16 -23.81 -15.07
CA PRO A 12 12.06 -22.55 -15.78
C PRO A 12 10.57 -22.21 -15.87
N ASP A 13 10.14 -21.21 -15.11
CA ASP A 13 8.75 -20.71 -15.10
C ASP A 13 8.39 -19.96 -16.41
N ARG A 14 9.13 -20.27 -17.46
CA ARG A 14 9.16 -19.64 -18.76
C ARG A 14 9.24 -20.71 -19.83
N VAL A 15 8.46 -20.52 -20.88
CA VAL A 15 8.50 -21.34 -22.10
C VAL A 15 9.18 -20.55 -23.21
N TYR A 16 10.00 -21.24 -23.99
CA TYR A 16 10.69 -20.67 -25.14
C TYR A 16 10.10 -21.25 -26.41
N VAL A 17 9.51 -20.39 -27.21
CA VAL A 17 8.82 -20.76 -28.46
C VAL A 17 9.46 -20.09 -29.65
N PHE A 18 9.40 -20.71 -30.81
CA PHE A 18 10.03 -20.20 -32.02
C PHE A 18 9.01 -19.59 -32.98
N THR A 19 9.37 -18.48 -33.61
CA THR A 19 8.64 -17.97 -34.78
C THR A 19 8.94 -18.85 -36.01
N PRO A 20 8.16 -18.74 -37.10
CA PRO A 20 8.46 -19.45 -38.34
C PRO A 20 9.83 -19.10 -38.94
N ASP A 21 10.34 -17.91 -38.64
CA ASP A 21 11.66 -17.43 -39.05
C ASP A 21 12.80 -17.91 -38.14
N GLY A 22 12.50 -18.70 -37.09
CA GLY A 22 13.49 -19.26 -36.17
C GLY A 22 13.89 -18.34 -35.01
N HIS A 23 13.20 -17.22 -34.78
CA HIS A 23 13.45 -16.35 -33.63
C HIS A 23 12.85 -16.96 -32.36
N ALA A 24 13.65 -17.05 -31.29
CA ALA A 24 13.18 -17.51 -29.98
C ALA A 24 12.48 -16.38 -29.21
N ILE A 25 11.30 -16.66 -28.67
CA ILE A 25 10.50 -15.73 -27.87
C ILE A 25 10.23 -16.35 -26.49
N ASP A 26 10.42 -15.54 -25.45
CA ASP A 26 10.24 -15.90 -24.06
C ASP A 26 8.83 -15.55 -23.54
N LEU A 27 8.09 -16.54 -23.06
CA LEU A 27 6.75 -16.38 -22.50
C LEU A 27 6.65 -17.03 -21.12
N PRO A 28 5.71 -16.60 -20.25
CA PRO A 28 5.47 -17.29 -18.99
C PRO A 28 4.89 -18.69 -19.22
N LYS A 29 5.11 -19.61 -18.28
CA LYS A 29 4.50 -20.95 -18.29
C LYS A 29 2.98 -20.84 -18.39
N GLY A 30 2.37 -21.67 -19.26
CA GLY A 30 0.93 -21.60 -19.53
C GLY A 30 0.49 -20.48 -20.48
N ALA A 31 1.43 -19.81 -21.16
CA ALA A 31 1.09 -18.88 -22.24
C ALA A 31 0.39 -19.60 -23.41
N THR A 32 -0.51 -18.88 -24.06
CA THR A 32 -1.29 -19.39 -25.20
C THR A 32 -0.75 -18.85 -26.53
N PRO A 33 -1.18 -19.42 -27.67
CA PRO A 33 -0.91 -18.83 -28.99
C PRO A 33 -1.35 -17.37 -29.12
N LEU A 34 -2.42 -16.96 -28.43
CA LEU A 34 -2.86 -15.56 -28.42
C LEU A 34 -1.85 -14.67 -27.67
N ASP A 35 -1.34 -15.11 -26.52
CA ASP A 35 -0.30 -14.39 -25.79
C ASP A 35 0.97 -14.23 -26.65
N PHE A 36 1.35 -15.26 -27.40
CA PHE A 36 2.43 -15.19 -28.39
C PHE A 36 2.14 -14.15 -29.48
N ALA A 37 0.95 -14.16 -30.08
CA ALA A 37 0.56 -13.19 -31.11
C ALA A 37 0.72 -11.74 -30.62
N TYR A 38 0.24 -11.44 -29.40
CA TYR A 38 0.36 -10.10 -28.79
C TYR A 38 1.78 -9.74 -28.33
N ARG A 39 2.64 -10.74 -28.10
CA ARG A 39 4.06 -10.56 -27.81
C ARG A 39 4.81 -10.16 -29.08
N VAL A 40 4.51 -10.80 -30.21
CA VAL A 40 5.10 -10.46 -31.52
C VAL A 40 4.64 -9.08 -31.97
N HIS A 41 3.33 -8.88 -32.14
CA HIS A 41 2.79 -7.58 -32.52
C HIS A 41 1.32 -7.44 -32.13
N THR A 42 0.93 -6.23 -31.72
CA THR A 42 -0.46 -5.96 -31.31
C THR A 42 -1.46 -6.20 -32.45
N GLU A 43 -1.10 -5.84 -33.69
CA GLU A 43 -1.98 -6.07 -34.85
C GLU A 43 -2.11 -7.55 -35.23
N ILE A 44 -1.06 -8.36 -35.01
CA ILE A 44 -1.14 -9.82 -35.22
C ILE A 44 -2.10 -10.42 -34.20
N GLY A 45 -2.03 -9.97 -32.94
CA GLY A 45 -2.98 -10.34 -31.90
C GLY A 45 -4.43 -9.96 -32.24
N HIS A 46 -4.68 -8.70 -32.64
CA HIS A 46 -6.03 -8.25 -33.02
C HIS A 46 -6.61 -9.00 -34.22
N ASN A 47 -5.75 -9.37 -35.18
CA ASN A 47 -6.17 -10.07 -36.40
C ASN A 47 -6.09 -11.60 -36.28
N CYS A 48 -5.79 -12.15 -35.10
CA CYS A 48 -5.64 -13.58 -34.89
C CYS A 48 -6.96 -14.33 -35.09
N ARG A 49 -6.97 -15.32 -35.99
CA ARG A 49 -8.11 -16.21 -36.24
C ARG A 49 -7.84 -17.65 -35.82
N GLY A 50 -6.58 -18.08 -35.88
CA GLY A 50 -6.17 -19.42 -35.51
C GLY A 50 -4.67 -19.48 -35.30
N ALA A 51 -4.20 -20.63 -34.82
CA ALA A 51 -2.77 -20.89 -34.63
C ALA A 51 -2.43 -22.28 -35.16
N LYS A 52 -1.20 -22.44 -35.63
CA LYS A 52 -0.58 -23.73 -35.89
C LYS A 52 0.66 -23.87 -35.03
N ILE A 53 0.89 -25.10 -34.57
CA ILE A 53 2.10 -25.49 -33.86
C ILE A 53 2.71 -26.65 -34.62
N ASP A 54 3.98 -26.53 -35.00
CA ASP A 54 4.72 -27.51 -35.81
C ASP A 54 3.93 -27.96 -37.05
N GLY A 55 3.25 -27.01 -37.70
CA GLY A 55 2.44 -27.21 -38.90
C GLY A 55 1.02 -27.77 -38.67
N ARG A 56 0.62 -28.10 -37.43
CA ARG A 56 -0.71 -28.61 -37.09
C ARG A 56 -1.60 -27.53 -36.49
N ILE A 57 -2.88 -27.47 -36.88
CA ILE A 57 -3.83 -26.52 -36.30
C ILE A 57 -4.14 -26.91 -34.85
N VAL A 58 -4.03 -25.95 -33.95
CA VAL A 58 -4.33 -26.12 -32.52
C VAL A 58 -5.41 -25.11 -32.09
N PRO A 59 -6.17 -25.41 -31.02
CA PRO A 59 -7.10 -24.43 -30.47
C PRO A 59 -6.34 -23.26 -29.81
N LEU A 60 -6.97 -22.09 -29.79
CA LEU A 60 -6.34 -20.86 -29.26
C LEU A 60 -6.10 -20.87 -27.74
N ASN A 61 -6.73 -21.79 -27.01
CA ASN A 61 -6.54 -21.99 -25.57
C ASN A 61 -5.48 -23.07 -25.24
N TYR A 62 -4.77 -23.58 -26.26
CA TYR A 62 -3.65 -24.50 -26.05
C TYR A 62 -2.55 -23.82 -25.23
N SER A 63 -1.94 -24.54 -24.29
CA SER A 63 -0.79 -24.06 -23.54
C SER A 63 0.50 -24.42 -24.27
N LEU A 64 1.27 -23.40 -24.65
CA LEU A 64 2.52 -23.53 -25.39
C LEU A 64 3.59 -24.27 -24.56
N GLN A 65 4.38 -25.09 -25.23
CA GLN A 65 5.50 -25.83 -24.66
C GLN A 65 6.84 -25.32 -25.20
N THR A 66 7.90 -25.55 -24.43
CA THR A 66 9.25 -25.16 -24.84
C THR A 66 9.71 -25.97 -26.04
N GLY A 67 10.24 -25.29 -27.06
CA GLY A 67 10.77 -25.91 -28.28
C GLY A 67 9.79 -25.96 -29.45
N GLU A 68 8.52 -25.59 -29.24
CA GLU A 68 7.49 -25.58 -30.28
C GLU A 68 7.65 -24.38 -31.24
N GLN A 69 7.38 -24.60 -32.53
CA GLN A 69 7.30 -23.54 -33.53
C GLN A 69 5.85 -23.07 -33.69
N VAL A 70 5.59 -21.79 -33.43
CA VAL A 70 4.24 -21.20 -33.44
C VAL A 70 4.04 -20.34 -34.69
N GLU A 71 3.02 -20.67 -35.49
CA GLU A 71 2.57 -19.89 -36.64
C GLU A 71 1.16 -19.34 -36.37
N ILE A 72 0.99 -18.02 -36.44
CA ILE A 72 -0.32 -17.38 -36.23
C ILE A 72 -1.01 -17.16 -37.57
N ILE A 73 -2.24 -17.67 -37.68
CA ILE A 73 -3.10 -17.44 -38.83
C ILE A 73 -3.87 -16.13 -38.60
N THR A 74 -3.54 -15.11 -39.38
CA THR A 74 -4.20 -13.79 -39.34
C THR A 74 -5.26 -13.64 -40.43
N SER A 75 -6.23 -12.75 -40.20
CA SER A 75 -7.22 -12.35 -41.20
C SER A 75 -7.05 -10.87 -41.58
N LYS A 76 -7.42 -10.49 -42.81
CA LYS A 76 -7.37 -9.09 -43.29
C LYS A 76 -8.32 -8.15 -42.53
N HIS A 77 -9.42 -8.67 -42.00
CA HIS A 77 -10.42 -7.93 -41.23
C HIS A 77 -10.70 -8.63 -39.90
N GLY A 78 -9.63 -9.11 -39.24
CA GLY A 78 -9.78 -9.74 -37.94
C GLY A 78 -10.12 -8.70 -36.86
N SER A 79 -10.90 -9.11 -35.87
CA SER A 79 -11.15 -8.34 -34.67
C SER A 79 -11.07 -9.25 -33.46
N PRO A 80 -10.59 -8.73 -32.31
CA PRO A 80 -10.53 -9.52 -31.11
C PRO A 80 -11.93 -9.88 -30.61
N SER A 81 -12.09 -11.10 -30.10
CA SER A 81 -13.34 -11.49 -29.44
C SER A 81 -13.36 -11.04 -27.97
N ARG A 82 -14.56 -10.69 -27.47
CA ARG A 82 -14.77 -10.41 -26.04
C ARG A 82 -14.54 -11.65 -25.18
N ASP A 83 -14.77 -12.84 -25.73
CA ASP A 83 -14.58 -14.12 -25.02
C ASP A 83 -13.14 -14.34 -24.59
N TRP A 84 -12.17 -13.74 -25.29
CA TRP A 84 -10.75 -13.84 -24.94
C TRP A 84 -10.42 -13.18 -23.59
N LEU A 85 -11.25 -12.23 -23.14
CA LEU A 85 -11.10 -11.58 -21.84
C LEU A 85 -11.65 -12.44 -20.69
N ASN A 86 -12.47 -13.45 -20.97
CA ASN A 86 -13.04 -14.32 -19.95
C ASN A 86 -11.94 -15.24 -19.37
N PRO A 87 -11.57 -15.10 -18.08
CA PRO A 87 -10.51 -15.90 -17.48
C PRO A 87 -10.83 -17.40 -17.46
N ASN A 88 -12.12 -17.78 -17.44
CA ASN A 88 -12.54 -19.19 -17.37
C ASN A 88 -12.31 -19.95 -18.68
N LEU A 89 -12.20 -19.26 -19.81
CA LEU A 89 -12.03 -19.89 -21.12
C LEU A 89 -10.54 -20.16 -21.45
N GLY A 90 -9.62 -19.61 -20.68
CA GLY A 90 -8.18 -19.90 -20.80
C GLY A 90 -7.53 -19.40 -22.08
N TYR A 91 -8.11 -18.41 -22.79
CA TYR A 91 -7.55 -17.88 -24.04
C TYR A 91 -6.35 -16.97 -23.83
N ILE A 92 -6.29 -16.21 -22.74
CA ILE A 92 -5.24 -15.22 -22.48
C ILE A 92 -4.84 -15.29 -21.03
N THR A 93 -3.56 -15.57 -20.80
CA THR A 93 -3.00 -15.66 -19.46
C THR A 93 -2.24 -14.40 -19.09
N THR A 94 -1.63 -13.71 -20.06
CA THR A 94 -0.79 -12.55 -19.76
C THR A 94 -1.60 -11.27 -19.55
N SER A 95 -1.25 -10.52 -18.49
CA SER A 95 -1.85 -9.22 -18.19
C SER A 95 -1.63 -8.20 -19.30
N ARG A 96 -0.46 -8.22 -19.94
CA ARG A 96 -0.11 -7.32 -21.06
C ARG A 96 -1.04 -7.52 -22.25
N SER A 97 -1.29 -8.75 -22.68
CA SER A 97 -2.15 -9.04 -23.84
C SER A 97 -3.61 -8.69 -23.54
N ARG A 98 -4.07 -9.01 -22.33
CA ARG A 98 -5.39 -8.60 -21.82
C ARG A 98 -5.57 -7.08 -21.87
N ALA A 99 -4.57 -6.32 -21.41
CA ALA A 99 -4.62 -4.85 -21.42
C ALA A 99 -4.73 -4.29 -22.84
N LYS A 100 -4.01 -4.87 -23.82
CA LYS A 100 -4.10 -4.45 -25.24
C LYS A 100 -5.50 -4.66 -25.81
N ILE A 101 -6.15 -5.80 -25.51
CA ILE A 101 -7.52 -6.09 -25.97
C ILE A 101 -8.53 -5.16 -25.32
N VAL A 102 -8.43 -4.97 -24.00
CA VAL A 102 -9.30 -4.02 -23.29
C VAL A 102 -9.15 -2.62 -23.89
N HIS A 103 -7.91 -2.19 -24.15
CA HIS A 103 -7.64 -0.91 -24.79
C HIS A 103 -8.27 -0.81 -26.19
N TRP A 104 -8.19 -1.86 -27.01
CA TRP A 104 -8.82 -1.89 -28.32
C TRP A 104 -10.34 -1.71 -28.24
N PHE A 105 -11.02 -2.42 -27.34
CA PHE A 105 -12.47 -2.25 -27.14
C PHE A 105 -12.84 -0.86 -26.61
N LYS A 106 -12.02 -0.29 -25.72
CA LYS A 106 -12.20 1.07 -25.23
C LYS A 106 -12.10 2.10 -26.37
N LEU A 107 -11.15 1.90 -27.29
CA LEU A 107 -10.96 2.79 -28.43
C LEU A 107 -12.14 2.72 -29.40
N GLN A 108 -12.70 1.52 -29.64
CA GLN A 108 -13.91 1.37 -30.46
C GLN A 108 -15.15 1.99 -29.83
N ALA A 109 -15.27 1.92 -28.50
CA ALA A 109 -16.39 2.50 -27.77
C ALA A 109 -16.16 3.95 -27.35
N ARG A 110 -15.13 4.63 -27.87
CA ARG A 110 -14.71 5.96 -27.41
C ARG A 110 -15.85 6.98 -27.44
N ASP A 111 -16.58 7.08 -28.55
CA ASP A 111 -17.67 8.06 -28.69
C ASP A 111 -18.80 7.80 -27.69
N GLN A 112 -19.13 6.52 -27.44
CA GLN A 112 -20.12 6.12 -26.45
C GLN A 112 -19.64 6.43 -25.03
N ASN A 113 -18.36 6.18 -24.75
CA ASN A 113 -17.74 6.48 -23.45
C ASN A 113 -17.70 7.99 -23.20
N VAL A 114 -17.40 8.82 -24.21
CA VAL A 114 -17.44 10.28 -24.11
C VAL A 114 -18.84 10.76 -23.75
N ALA A 115 -19.87 10.30 -24.48
CA ALA A 115 -21.25 10.68 -24.22
C ALA A 115 -21.70 10.26 -22.80
N ALA A 116 -21.40 9.02 -22.41
CA ALA A 116 -21.75 8.50 -21.08
C ALA A 116 -21.01 9.23 -19.95
N GLY A 117 -19.70 9.47 -20.11
CA GLY A 117 -18.87 10.16 -19.13
C GLY A 117 -19.31 11.62 -18.93
N LYS A 118 -19.62 12.32 -20.01
CA LYS A 118 -20.15 13.69 -19.96
C LYS A 118 -21.47 13.75 -19.17
N ALA A 119 -22.44 12.92 -19.55
CA ALA A 119 -23.74 12.87 -18.87
C ALA A 119 -23.61 12.52 -17.38
N LEU A 120 -22.69 11.62 -17.04
CA LEU A 120 -22.45 11.19 -15.67
C LEU A 120 -21.81 12.31 -14.82
N LEU A 121 -20.84 13.04 -15.37
CA LEU A 121 -20.21 14.17 -14.67
C LEU A 121 -21.19 15.33 -14.49
N GLU A 122 -21.91 15.72 -15.54
CA GLU A 122 -22.89 16.81 -15.49
C GLU A 122 -23.99 16.52 -14.47
N ARG A 123 -24.47 15.27 -14.40
CA ARG A 123 -25.46 14.85 -13.40
C ARG A 123 -24.96 15.02 -11.97
N GLU A 124 -23.72 14.64 -11.68
CA GLU A 124 -23.16 14.80 -10.33
C GLU A 124 -22.85 16.25 -9.97
N LEU A 125 -22.33 17.04 -10.92
CA LEU A 125 -22.10 18.47 -10.71
C LEU A 125 -23.42 19.19 -10.41
N GLY A 126 -24.48 18.87 -11.16
CA GLY A 126 -25.83 19.38 -10.90
C GLY A 126 -26.41 18.91 -9.56
N ARG A 127 -26.15 17.66 -9.15
CA ARG A 127 -26.57 17.14 -7.84
C ARG A 127 -25.90 17.89 -6.67
N LEU A 128 -24.68 18.37 -6.87
CA LEU A 128 -23.90 19.11 -5.86
C LEU A 128 -24.09 20.62 -5.95
N ASP A 129 -24.94 21.10 -6.87
CA ASP A 129 -25.19 22.53 -7.15
C ASP A 129 -23.89 23.33 -7.35
N LEU A 130 -22.90 22.70 -8.00
CA LEU A 130 -21.62 23.33 -8.28
C LEU A 130 -21.80 24.34 -9.44
N PRO A 131 -21.19 25.54 -9.34
CA PRO A 131 -21.08 26.48 -10.45
C PRO A 131 -20.50 25.82 -11.70
N PRO A 132 -20.81 26.34 -12.91
CA PRO A 132 -20.28 25.79 -14.14
C PRO A 132 -18.76 25.80 -14.13
N VAL A 133 -18.16 24.61 -14.16
CA VAL A 133 -16.71 24.40 -14.15
C VAL A 133 -16.20 24.34 -15.58
N ASP A 134 -15.07 24.98 -15.83
CA ASP A 134 -14.34 24.86 -17.08
C ASP A 134 -13.74 23.45 -17.21
N PHE A 135 -14.28 22.65 -18.14
CA PHE A 135 -13.88 21.26 -18.32
C PHE A 135 -12.46 21.10 -18.82
N ASP A 136 -11.90 22.09 -19.52
CA ASP A 136 -10.51 22.02 -20.00
C ASP A 136 -9.54 22.17 -18.83
N LYS A 137 -9.81 23.11 -17.90
CA LYS A 137 -9.03 23.24 -16.66
C LYS A 137 -9.17 22.02 -15.75
N LEU A 138 -10.37 21.41 -15.73
CA LEU A 138 -10.59 20.18 -14.97
C LEU A 138 -9.78 19.01 -15.56
N ALA A 139 -9.72 18.91 -16.89
CA ALA A 139 -8.90 17.92 -17.58
C ALA A 139 -7.40 18.12 -17.32
N GLU A 140 -6.90 19.36 -17.36
CA GLU A 140 -5.51 19.67 -17.01
C GLU A 140 -5.17 19.24 -15.58
N LYS A 141 -6.06 19.52 -14.62
CA LYS A 141 -5.89 19.12 -13.21
C LYS A 141 -5.92 17.60 -13.03
N ALA A 142 -6.63 16.89 -13.89
CA ALA A 142 -6.65 15.43 -13.97
C ALA A 142 -5.48 14.83 -14.76
N ASN A 143 -4.51 15.65 -15.21
CA ASN A 143 -3.38 15.27 -16.07
C ASN A 143 -3.80 14.71 -17.44
N LEU A 144 -4.86 15.26 -18.02
CA LEU A 144 -5.38 14.89 -19.35
C LEU A 144 -5.24 16.06 -20.30
N LYS A 145 -5.10 15.73 -21.60
CA LYS A 145 -4.85 16.73 -22.64
C LYS A 145 -6.10 17.48 -23.07
N THR A 146 -7.25 16.82 -23.03
CA THR A 146 -8.51 17.35 -23.55
C THR A 146 -9.68 16.95 -22.63
N ALA A 147 -10.72 17.77 -22.59
CA ALA A 147 -11.96 17.42 -21.92
C ALA A 147 -12.61 16.13 -22.50
N GLU A 148 -12.47 15.89 -23.80
CA GLU A 148 -12.96 14.64 -24.42
C GLU A 148 -12.24 13.40 -23.89
N ASP A 149 -10.90 13.45 -23.72
CA ASP A 149 -10.15 12.35 -23.11
C ASP A 149 -10.58 12.11 -21.66
N MET A 150 -10.90 13.17 -20.92
CA MET A 150 -11.46 13.08 -19.58
C MET A 150 -12.82 12.39 -19.55
N PHE A 151 -13.74 12.78 -20.43
CA PHE A 151 -15.05 12.13 -20.54
C PHE A 151 -14.93 10.67 -20.98
N ALA A 152 -14.08 10.38 -21.97
CA ALA A 152 -13.81 9.03 -22.43
C ALA A 152 -13.26 8.14 -21.30
N ALA A 153 -12.29 8.66 -20.53
CA ALA A 153 -11.69 7.95 -19.41
C ALA A 153 -12.67 7.73 -18.25
N LEU A 154 -13.56 8.69 -17.97
CA LEU A 154 -14.63 8.54 -17.00
C LEU A 154 -15.67 7.50 -17.45
N GLY A 155 -16.11 7.55 -18.71
CA GLY A 155 -17.06 6.59 -19.26
C GLY A 155 -16.50 5.16 -19.37
N ALA A 156 -15.20 5.03 -19.65
CA ALA A 156 -14.50 3.74 -19.66
C ALA A 156 -14.16 3.18 -18.27
N GLY A 157 -14.36 3.98 -17.20
CA GLY A 157 -14.07 3.61 -15.82
C GLY A 157 -12.59 3.70 -15.41
N ASP A 158 -11.74 4.36 -16.21
CA ASP A 158 -10.34 4.61 -15.89
C ASP A 158 -10.17 5.72 -14.84
N LEU A 159 -11.09 6.70 -14.85
CA LEU A 159 -11.18 7.75 -13.84
C LEU A 159 -12.37 7.52 -12.92
N ARG A 160 -12.16 7.74 -11.62
CA ARG A 160 -13.25 7.71 -10.66
C ARG A 160 -13.95 9.06 -10.65
N LEU A 161 -15.27 9.02 -10.76
CA LEU A 161 -16.13 10.19 -10.66
C LEU A 161 -15.83 11.07 -9.44
N ALA A 162 -15.64 10.46 -8.26
CA ALA A 162 -15.34 11.17 -7.03
C ALA A 162 -14.04 12.00 -7.10
N GLN A 163 -13.03 11.52 -7.85
CA GLN A 163 -11.78 12.27 -8.02
C GLN A 163 -12.02 13.53 -8.85
N LEU A 164 -12.78 13.44 -9.94
CA LEU A 164 -13.12 14.59 -10.77
C LEU A 164 -14.01 15.59 -10.03
N VAL A 165 -14.96 15.12 -9.24
CA VAL A 165 -15.80 15.98 -8.40
C VAL A 165 -14.97 16.74 -7.37
N ASN A 166 -14.03 16.07 -6.68
CA ASN A 166 -13.15 16.76 -5.73
C ASN A 166 -12.26 17.80 -6.43
N HIS A 167 -11.75 17.50 -7.62
CA HIS A 167 -10.98 18.46 -8.40
C HIS A 167 -11.81 19.66 -8.85
N ALA A 168 -13.07 19.43 -9.22
CA ALA A 168 -14.04 20.47 -9.58
C ALA A 168 -14.37 21.37 -8.38
N GLN A 169 -14.63 20.79 -7.20
CA GLN A 169 -14.85 21.54 -5.96
C GLN A 169 -13.67 22.46 -5.62
N GLN A 170 -12.44 21.93 -5.67
CA GLN A 170 -11.23 22.73 -5.45
C GLN A 170 -10.98 23.82 -6.51
N LEU A 171 -11.58 23.74 -7.70
CA LEU A 171 -11.47 24.78 -8.73
C LEU A 171 -12.47 25.91 -8.50
N VAL A 172 -13.65 25.58 -7.96
CA VAL A 172 -14.70 26.56 -7.63
C VAL A 172 -14.39 27.25 -6.30
N GLU A 173 -13.97 26.48 -5.30
CA GLU A 173 -13.64 26.96 -3.96
C GLU A 173 -12.19 26.62 -3.63
N PRO A 174 -11.20 27.37 -4.17
CA PRO A 174 -9.80 27.17 -3.81
C PRO A 174 -9.54 27.36 -2.31
N ASP A 175 -10.39 28.14 -1.62
CA ASP A 175 -10.27 28.49 -0.20
C ASP A 175 -11.23 27.73 0.76
N GLY A 176 -12.18 26.94 0.23
CA GLY A 176 -13.28 26.35 1.01
C GLY A 176 -12.89 25.22 1.99
N HIS A 177 -11.67 24.69 1.89
CA HIS A 177 -11.16 23.65 2.79
C HIS A 177 -9.96 24.08 3.66
N ALA A 178 -9.48 25.32 3.51
CA ALA A 178 -8.44 25.85 4.38
C ALA A 178 -9.02 26.40 5.70
N ALA A 179 -10.29 26.82 5.70
CA ALA A 179 -10.91 27.43 6.88
C ALA A 179 -11.43 26.43 7.93
N ASP A 180 -11.70 25.18 7.56
CA ASP A 180 -12.32 24.17 8.44
C ASP A 180 -11.45 22.91 8.67
N GLN A 181 -10.24 22.88 8.12
CA GLN A 181 -9.20 22.04 8.72
C GLN A 181 -8.83 22.67 10.05
N LEU A 182 -9.50 22.24 11.11
CA LEU A 182 -8.90 22.24 12.44
C LEU A 182 -7.48 21.71 12.26
N GLU A 183 -6.52 22.62 12.37
CA GLU A 183 -5.10 22.31 12.40
C GLU A 183 -4.88 21.37 13.59
N LEU A 184 -5.06 20.07 13.37
CA LEU A 184 -4.51 19.02 14.19
C LEU A 184 -3.02 18.99 13.89
N ILE A 185 -2.33 20.11 14.14
CA ILE A 185 -0.89 20.13 14.30
C ILE A 185 -0.66 19.17 15.47
N PRO A 186 -0.05 18.00 15.25
CA PRO A 186 0.42 17.21 16.36
C PRO A 186 1.48 18.09 16.99
N ARG A 187 1.15 18.77 18.09
CA ARG A 187 2.15 19.49 18.87
C ARG A 187 3.19 18.44 19.20
N ARG A 188 4.34 18.53 18.53
CA ARG A 188 5.54 17.76 18.88
C ARG A 188 5.63 17.88 20.39
N PRO A 189 5.66 16.77 21.16
CA PRO A 189 5.74 16.88 22.61
C PRO A 189 6.91 17.81 22.85
N THR A 190 6.60 19.00 23.39
CA THR A 190 7.64 19.96 23.74
C THR A 190 8.57 19.15 24.58
N SER A 191 9.83 19.05 24.15
CA SER A 191 10.84 18.41 24.97
C SER A 191 10.73 19.13 26.30
N THR A 192 10.15 18.44 27.29
CA THR A 192 10.23 18.87 28.66
C THR A 192 11.72 19.00 28.85
N LYS A 193 12.21 20.25 28.91
CA LYS A 193 13.52 20.54 29.50
C LYS A 193 13.58 19.61 30.71
N PRO A 194 14.58 18.71 30.81
CA PRO A 194 14.55 17.61 31.74
C PRO A 194 14.13 18.19 33.09
N GLY A 195 12.88 17.93 33.44
CA GLY A 195 12.30 18.48 34.65
C GLY A 195 13.23 18.04 35.76
N LYS A 196 13.57 18.97 36.65
CA LYS A 196 14.26 18.65 37.90
C LYS A 196 13.74 17.29 38.38
N ARG A 197 14.64 16.33 38.56
CA ARG A 197 14.41 14.98 39.09
C ARG A 197 13.57 15.05 40.37
N GLY A 198 12.25 15.09 40.25
CA GLY A 198 11.37 15.42 41.36
C GLY A 198 9.95 14.87 41.26
N ASP A 199 9.63 14.11 40.21
CA ASP A 199 8.27 13.53 40.04
C ASP A 199 8.11 12.17 40.75
N VAL A 200 9.17 11.67 41.38
CA VAL A 200 9.13 10.46 42.21
C VAL A 200 9.85 10.79 43.51
N GLN A 201 9.07 11.05 44.56
CA GLN A 201 9.61 11.09 45.92
C GLN A 201 9.62 9.69 46.49
N ILE A 202 10.72 9.30 47.12
CA ILE A 202 10.83 8.01 47.80
C ILE A 202 10.97 8.31 49.29
N GLN A 203 10.02 7.84 50.07
CA GLN A 203 10.03 7.98 51.51
C GLN A 203 10.90 6.87 52.12
N GLY A 204 11.55 7.17 53.25
CA GLY A 204 12.49 6.27 53.92
C GLY A 204 13.97 6.48 53.56
N VAL A 205 14.28 7.34 52.59
CA VAL A 205 15.64 7.61 52.08
C VAL A 205 16.07 9.08 52.16
N GLY A 206 15.51 9.87 53.08
CA GLY A 206 15.94 11.25 53.37
C GLY A 206 16.32 12.08 52.13
N ASN A 207 17.48 12.74 52.17
CA ASN A 207 18.06 13.50 51.05
C ASN A 207 19.15 12.72 50.29
N LEU A 208 19.14 11.39 50.35
CA LEU A 208 20.13 10.58 49.64
C LEU A 208 19.81 10.53 48.15
N LEU A 209 20.85 10.43 47.32
CA LEU A 209 20.68 10.22 45.88
C LEU A 209 20.01 8.87 45.65
N THR A 210 18.80 8.87 45.11
CA THR A 210 18.05 7.65 44.77
C THR A 210 18.05 7.42 43.27
N GLN A 211 18.25 6.16 42.86
CA GLN A 211 18.19 5.74 41.46
C GLN A 211 17.38 4.45 41.31
N MET A 212 16.51 4.37 40.30
CA MET A 212 15.79 3.14 39.96
C MET A 212 16.73 2.09 39.39
N ALA A 213 16.63 0.85 39.89
CA ALA A 213 17.46 -0.25 39.41
C ALA A 213 17.05 -0.68 38.00
N GLY A 214 18.04 -0.84 37.10
CA GLY A 214 17.80 -1.26 35.72
C GLY A 214 17.36 -2.72 35.56
N CYS A 215 17.53 -3.56 36.59
CA CYS A 215 17.20 -4.99 36.53
C CYS A 215 15.70 -5.29 36.67
N CYS A 216 14.96 -4.49 37.45
CA CYS A 216 13.54 -4.73 37.73
C CYS A 216 12.64 -3.52 37.52
N GLN A 217 13.21 -2.35 37.20
CA GLN A 217 12.54 -1.10 36.81
C GLN A 217 11.19 -0.88 37.54
N PRO A 218 11.21 -0.66 38.86
CA PRO A 218 10.00 -0.58 39.68
C PRO A 218 9.11 0.60 39.25
N LEU A 219 7.79 0.39 39.23
CA LEU A 219 6.80 1.41 38.87
C LEU A 219 6.03 1.91 40.11
N PRO A 220 5.52 3.16 40.10
CA PRO A 220 4.70 3.69 41.20
C PRO A 220 3.51 2.78 41.52
N GLY A 221 3.44 2.32 42.76
CA GLY A 221 2.44 1.34 43.23
C GLY A 221 3.01 -0.05 43.52
N ASP A 222 4.18 -0.38 42.95
CA ASP A 222 4.86 -1.65 43.26
C ASP A 222 5.45 -1.63 44.68
N PRO A 223 5.48 -2.77 45.40
CA PRO A 223 6.24 -2.88 46.64
C PRO A 223 7.75 -2.76 46.34
N ILE A 224 8.39 -1.75 46.92
CA ILE A 224 9.80 -1.42 46.66
C ILE A 224 10.67 -1.55 47.91
N VAL A 225 11.96 -1.78 47.68
CA VAL A 225 13.02 -1.85 48.70
C VAL A 225 14.26 -1.11 48.20
N GLY A 226 14.99 -0.46 49.12
CA GLY A 226 16.22 0.26 48.81
C GLY A 226 17.45 -0.55 49.17
N TYR A 227 18.49 -0.46 48.36
CA TYR A 227 19.81 -1.03 48.63
C TYR A 227 20.89 0.05 48.57
N ILE A 228 21.72 0.15 49.61
CA ILE A 228 22.80 1.15 49.69
C ILE A 228 24.01 0.69 48.87
N THR A 229 24.22 1.34 47.71
CA THR A 229 25.36 1.06 46.83
C THR A 229 26.61 1.83 47.25
N LEU A 230 27.79 1.30 46.92
CA LEU A 230 29.06 2.01 47.14
C LEU A 230 29.20 3.13 46.08
N GLY A 231 28.98 4.37 46.49
CA GLY A 231 29.27 5.57 45.69
C GLY A 231 28.19 6.05 44.71
N ARG A 232 27.10 5.29 44.49
CA ARG A 232 25.99 5.68 43.60
C ARG A 232 24.67 5.98 44.33
N GLY A 233 24.72 6.05 45.66
CA GLY A 233 23.56 6.31 46.50
C GLY A 233 22.71 5.05 46.72
N VAL A 234 21.39 5.23 46.81
CA VAL A 234 20.44 4.14 47.05
C VAL A 234 19.84 3.67 45.72
N SER A 235 19.99 2.38 45.43
CA SER A 235 19.32 1.75 44.29
C SER A 235 17.98 1.16 44.73
N ILE A 236 16.92 1.47 43.98
CA ILE A 236 15.54 1.09 44.31
C ILE A 236 15.15 -0.11 43.47
N HIS A 237 14.81 -1.19 44.15
CA HIS A 237 14.40 -2.45 43.57
C HIS A 237 12.94 -2.76 43.92
N ARG A 238 12.31 -3.64 43.14
CA ARG A 238 11.09 -4.31 43.59
C ARG A 238 11.43 -5.29 44.70
N GLN A 239 10.55 -5.43 45.68
CA GLN A 239 10.78 -6.29 46.84
C GLN A 239 11.02 -7.77 46.45
N ASP A 240 10.45 -8.22 45.34
CA ASP A 240 10.57 -9.58 44.79
C ASP A 240 11.71 -9.74 43.76
N CYS A 241 12.57 -8.73 43.59
CA CYS A 241 13.67 -8.80 42.63
C CYS A 241 14.74 -9.81 43.05
N ALA A 242 15.06 -10.78 42.18
CA ALA A 242 16.08 -11.80 42.45
C ALA A 242 17.45 -11.20 42.83
N SER A 243 17.85 -10.10 42.19
CA SER A 243 19.13 -9.43 42.48
C SER A 243 19.17 -8.81 43.88
N VAL A 244 18.07 -8.20 44.34
CA VAL A 244 18.05 -7.59 45.68
C VAL A 244 17.93 -8.64 46.76
N LEU A 245 17.22 -9.75 46.52
CA LEU A 245 17.14 -10.89 47.44
C LEU A 245 18.51 -11.57 47.63
N GLN A 246 19.29 -11.70 46.56
CA GLN A 246 20.68 -12.21 46.65
C GLN A 246 21.59 -11.26 47.44
N LEU A 247 21.46 -9.95 47.23
CA LEU A 247 22.24 -8.95 47.96
C LEU A 247 21.84 -8.89 49.44
N ALA A 248 20.54 -8.97 49.75
CA ALA A 248 20.03 -9.04 51.12
C ALA A 248 20.56 -10.27 51.88
N GLY A 249 20.77 -11.39 51.19
CA GLY A 249 21.37 -12.59 51.79
C GLY A 249 22.86 -12.47 52.09
N ARG A 250 23.58 -11.53 51.45
CA ARG A 250 25.02 -11.32 51.63
C ARG A 250 25.34 -10.15 52.57
N GLU A 251 24.64 -9.02 52.37
CA GLU A 251 24.86 -7.75 53.08
C GLU A 251 23.49 -7.19 53.55
N PRO A 252 22.84 -7.84 54.54
CA PRO A 252 21.50 -7.45 55.01
C PRO A 252 21.48 -6.04 55.61
N GLU A 253 22.59 -5.56 56.18
CA GLU A 253 22.71 -4.25 56.81
C GLU A 253 22.59 -3.07 55.82
N ARG A 254 22.68 -3.34 54.51
CA ARG A 254 22.56 -2.33 53.44
C ARG A 254 21.17 -2.24 52.83
N ILE A 255 20.24 -3.08 53.29
CA ILE A 255 18.84 -3.07 52.86
C ILE A 255 18.08 -2.06 53.72
N ILE A 256 17.34 -1.18 53.06
CA ILE A 256 16.53 -0.16 53.72
C ILE A 256 15.10 -0.20 53.20
N GLN A 257 14.16 0.00 54.12
CA GLN A 257 12.74 0.04 53.77
C GLN A 257 12.38 1.40 53.17
N VAL A 258 11.75 1.37 52.01
CA VAL A 258 11.35 2.56 51.26
C VAL A 258 9.94 2.42 50.73
N SER A 259 9.26 3.54 50.51
CA SER A 259 7.93 3.57 49.91
C SER A 259 7.81 4.72 48.92
N TRP A 260 6.83 4.61 48.02
CA TRP A 260 6.50 5.69 47.10
C TRP A 260 5.89 6.87 47.88
N GLY A 261 6.33 8.08 47.56
CA GLY A 261 5.74 9.32 48.04
C GLY A 261 4.42 9.65 47.33
N PRO A 262 3.74 10.73 47.76
CA PRO A 262 2.46 11.15 47.18
C PRO A 262 2.62 11.47 45.69
N ILE A 263 1.62 11.07 44.90
CA ILE A 263 1.57 11.35 43.46
C ILE A 263 1.39 12.86 43.29
N PRO A 264 2.29 13.58 42.57
CA PRO A 264 2.13 15.01 42.37
C PRO A 264 0.94 15.29 41.45
N GLU A 265 -0.04 16.05 41.93
CA GLU A 265 -1.13 16.59 41.10
C GLU A 265 -0.56 17.66 40.14
N LYS A 266 -0.61 17.39 38.84
CA LYS A 266 -0.22 18.38 37.82
C LYS A 266 -1.41 19.27 37.50
N THR A 267 -1.36 20.51 37.96
CA THR A 267 -2.31 21.56 37.57
C THR A 267 -1.81 22.32 36.35
N TYR A 268 -2.71 22.60 35.39
CA TYR A 268 -2.42 23.45 34.23
C TYR A 268 -3.18 24.78 34.37
N PRO A 269 -2.52 25.93 34.22
CA PRO A 269 -3.23 27.20 34.17
C PRO A 269 -4.08 27.29 32.89
N VAL A 270 -5.31 27.75 33.04
CA VAL A 270 -6.22 28.09 31.94
C VAL A 270 -6.63 29.54 32.12
N ASP A 271 -6.40 30.36 31.10
CA ASP A 271 -6.91 31.73 31.07
C ASP A 271 -8.40 31.68 30.73
N ILE A 272 -9.23 32.16 31.67
CA ILE A 272 -10.67 32.32 31.46
C ILE A 272 -10.92 33.82 31.27
N ILE A 273 -11.38 34.18 30.07
CA ILE A 273 -11.84 35.53 29.78
C ILE A 273 -13.30 35.60 30.24
N ILE A 274 -13.58 36.49 31.19
CA ILE A 274 -14.94 36.82 31.66
C ILE A 274 -15.34 38.15 31.03
#